data_AF-A0A7R8VVB4-F1
#
_entry.id   AF-A0A7R8VVB4-F1
#
_cell.length_a   1.000
_cell.length_b   1.000
_cell.length_c   1.000
_cell.angle_alpha   90.00
_cell.angle_beta   90.00
_cell.angle_gamma   90.00
#
_symmetry.space_group_name_H-M   'P 1'
#
loop_
_entity.id
_entity.type
_entity.pdbx_description
1 polymer ?
#
loop_
_entity_poly.entity_id
_entity_poly.type
_entity_poly.pdbx_seq_one_letter_code
_entity_poly.pdbx_strand_id
1 'polypeptide(L)'
;MGWDQRLLHNHTKELNALAKVLLCNRQTPLPIGSIKSNLGHTDAASALVSVVKVLIAMETGRIPPNYNYNKPSQQVPALVEGKYKVVTETMSWSGGLAAVNNVGLSGVVGHIVLL
;
A
#
# COMPACT_ATOMS: atom_id res chain seq x y z
N MET A 1 -18.99 -5.00 -13.45
CA MET A 1 -17.81 -4.46 -14.16
C MET A 1 -16.56 -5.06 -13.53
N GLY A 2 -15.99 -6.07 -14.18
CA GLY A 2 -14.90 -6.88 -13.64
C GLY A 2 -13.55 -6.17 -13.80
N TRP A 3 -12.79 -6.11 -12.71
CA TRP A 3 -11.47 -5.52 -12.67
C TRP A 3 -10.49 -6.31 -13.56
N ASP A 4 -9.72 -5.58 -14.36
CA ASP A 4 -8.71 -6.12 -15.27
C ASP A 4 -7.52 -6.71 -14.49
N GLN A 5 -7.24 -8.00 -14.71
CA GLN A 5 -6.11 -8.72 -14.11
C GLN A 5 -4.75 -8.08 -14.44
N ARG A 6 -4.68 -7.16 -15.42
CA ARG A 6 -3.47 -6.41 -15.76
C ARG A 6 -2.97 -5.46 -14.66
N LEU A 7 -3.83 -4.92 -13.80
CA LEU A 7 -3.38 -4.04 -12.70
C LEU A 7 -2.73 -4.83 -11.55
N LEU A 8 -3.11 -6.10 -11.34
CA LEU A 8 -2.49 -6.98 -10.34
C LEU A 8 -1.03 -7.33 -10.68
N HIS A 9 -0.67 -7.32 -11.97
CA HIS A 9 0.67 -7.70 -12.42
C HIS A 9 1.77 -6.70 -11.99
N ASN A 10 1.41 -5.42 -11.80
CA ASN A 10 2.37 -4.38 -11.45
C ASN A 10 2.63 -4.30 -9.93
N HIS A 11 1.63 -4.59 -9.11
CA HIS A 11 1.78 -4.54 -7.65
C HIS A 11 2.62 -5.70 -7.08
N THR A 12 2.61 -6.87 -7.71
CA THR A 12 3.42 -8.01 -7.27
C THR A 12 4.91 -7.67 -7.26
N LYS A 13 5.42 -7.04 -8.34
CA LYS A 13 6.84 -6.66 -8.44
C LYS A 13 7.20 -5.58 -7.42
N GLU A 14 6.34 -4.58 -7.29
CA GLU A 14 6.48 -3.50 -6.31
C GLU A 14 6.56 -4.04 -4.87
N LEU A 15 5.59 -4.85 -4.46
CA LEU A 15 5.54 -5.43 -3.12
C LEU A 15 6.73 -6.36 -2.84
N ASN A 16 7.14 -7.17 -3.82
CA ASN A 16 8.31 -8.02 -3.65
C ASN A 16 9.63 -7.22 -3.56
N ALA A 17 9.74 -6.10 -4.29
CA ALA A 17 10.89 -5.21 -4.17
C ALA A 17 10.93 -4.51 -2.81
N LEU A 18 9.80 -3.97 -2.36
CA LEU A 18 9.67 -3.35 -1.03
C LEU A 18 9.95 -4.36 0.08
N ALA A 19 9.52 -5.61 -0.07
CA ALA A 19 9.71 -6.65 0.94
C ALA A 19 11.20 -6.91 1.22
N LYS A 20 12.03 -6.93 0.16
CA LYS A 20 13.47 -7.13 0.27
C LYS A 20 14.18 -6.05 1.09
N VAL A 21 13.67 -4.82 1.04
CA VAL A 21 14.29 -3.65 1.68
C VAL A 21 13.69 -3.38 3.07
N LEU A 22 12.36 -3.42 3.19
CA LEU A 22 11.65 -2.96 4.38
C LEU A 22 11.37 -4.05 5.40
N LEU A 23 11.44 -5.33 5.01
CA LEU A 23 11.03 -6.44 5.89
C LEU A 23 12.19 -7.31 6.38
N CYS A 24 13.41 -7.16 5.87
CA CYS A 24 14.52 -8.07 6.16
C CYS A 24 14.86 -8.22 7.65
N ASN A 25 14.62 -7.17 8.45
CA ASN A 25 14.89 -7.15 9.90
C ASN A 25 13.66 -6.74 10.72
N ARG A 26 12.46 -6.81 10.12
CA ARG A 26 11.25 -6.32 10.78
C ARG A 26 10.60 -7.45 11.59
N GLN A 27 10.42 -7.23 12.89
CA GLN A 27 9.79 -8.21 13.79
C GLN A 27 8.26 -8.15 13.76
N THR A 28 7.68 -6.97 13.54
CA THR A 28 6.23 -6.76 13.49
C THR A 28 5.74 -6.64 12.05
N PRO A 29 4.57 -7.20 11.68
CA PRO A 29 4.00 -7.00 10.37
C PRO A 29 3.92 -5.51 9.98
N LEU A 30 4.23 -5.18 8.73
CA LEU A 30 4.10 -3.82 8.22
C LEU A 30 2.67 -3.59 7.73
N PRO A 31 1.91 -2.63 8.32
CA PRO A 31 0.61 -2.24 7.78
C PRO A 31 0.79 -1.66 6.37
N ILE A 32 0.01 -2.18 5.41
CA ILE A 32 0.02 -1.69 4.03
C ILE A 32 -1.40 -1.43 3.54
N GLY A 33 -1.53 -0.47 2.63
CA GLY A 33 -2.80 -0.11 2.02
C GLY A 33 -2.62 0.64 0.71
N SER A 34 -3.74 0.91 0.04
CA SER A 34 -3.78 1.64 -1.23
C SER A 34 -5.09 2.41 -1.34
N ILE A 35 -4.98 3.73 -1.55
CA ILE A 35 -6.15 4.59 -1.74
C ILE A 35 -6.92 4.24 -3.03
N LYS A 36 -6.25 3.57 -3.99
CA LYS A 36 -6.87 3.12 -5.25
C LYS A 36 -7.99 2.11 -5.02
N SER A 37 -7.95 1.39 -3.90
CA SER A 37 -9.06 0.49 -3.52
C SER A 37 -10.33 1.25 -3.11
N ASN A 38 -10.19 2.51 -2.67
CA ASN A 38 -11.30 3.35 -2.21
C ASN A 38 -11.81 4.27 -3.33
N LEU A 39 -10.90 4.86 -4.13
CA LEU A 39 -11.24 5.92 -5.10
C LEU A 39 -10.98 5.53 -6.56
N GLY A 40 -10.48 4.32 -6.82
CA GLY A 40 -10.00 3.93 -8.14
C GLY A 40 -8.64 4.56 -8.48
N HIS A 41 -8.18 4.36 -9.72
CA HIS A 41 -6.92 4.90 -10.19
C HIS A 41 -7.11 6.33 -10.69
N THR A 42 -6.57 7.32 -9.96
CA THR A 42 -6.70 8.75 -10.30
C THR A 42 -5.59 9.25 -11.22
N ASP A 43 -5.00 8.35 -12.03
CA ASP A 43 -3.91 8.63 -12.97
C ASP A 43 -2.80 9.51 -12.38
N ALA A 44 -2.54 10.67 -12.99
CA ALA A 44 -1.50 11.62 -12.58
C ALA A 44 -1.65 12.10 -11.13
N ALA A 45 -2.87 12.10 -10.57
CA ALA A 45 -3.13 12.49 -9.19
C ALA A 45 -2.90 11.36 -8.16
N SER A 46 -2.57 10.14 -8.60
CA SER A 46 -2.46 8.97 -7.72
C SER A 46 -1.46 9.15 -6.58
N ALA A 47 -0.34 9.82 -6.83
CA ALA A 47 0.67 10.08 -5.81
C ALA A 47 0.14 11.05 -4.74
N LEU A 48 -0.42 12.18 -5.17
CA LEU A 48 -0.96 13.22 -4.28
C LEU A 48 -2.10 12.67 -3.42
N VAL A 49 -3.05 11.96 -4.04
CA VAL A 49 -4.19 11.37 -3.31
C VAL A 49 -3.71 10.33 -2.28
N SER A 50 -2.62 9.61 -2.55
CA SER A 50 -2.01 8.69 -1.58
C SER A 50 -1.35 9.42 -0.41
N VAL A 51 -0.68 10.54 -0.67
CA VAL A 51 -0.12 11.41 0.39
C VAL A 51 -1.25 11.98 1.25
N VAL A 52 -2.34 12.46 0.64
CA VAL A 52 -3.51 12.97 1.38
C VAL A 52 -4.11 11.90 2.30
N LYS A 53 -4.23 10.64 1.84
CA LYS A 53 -4.66 9.52 2.71
C LYS A 53 -3.77 9.40 3.95
N VAL A 54 -2.45 9.48 3.77
CA VAL A 54 -1.49 9.36 4.88
C VAL A 54 -1.59 10.54 5.84
N LEU A 55 -1.65 11.77 5.32
CA LEU A 55 -1.78 12.97 6.15
C LEU A 55 -3.06 12.94 6.99
N ILE A 56 -4.20 12.58 6.39
CA ILE A 56 -5.45 12.39 7.10
C ILE A 56 -5.32 11.30 8.18
N ALA A 57 -4.63 10.19 7.89
CA ALA A 57 -4.44 9.14 8.87
C ALA A 57 -3.57 9.56 10.06
N MET A 58 -2.52 10.36 9.80
CA MET A 58 -1.66 10.93 10.84
C MET A 58 -2.41 11.97 11.68
N GLU A 59 -3.17 12.86 11.04
CA GLU A 59 -3.95 13.92 11.70
C GLU A 59 -5.09 13.35 12.55
N THR A 60 -5.84 12.38 12.02
CA THR A 60 -7.00 11.79 12.70
C THR A 60 -6.65 10.63 13.62
N GLY A 61 -5.42 10.13 13.56
CA GLY A 61 -5.00 8.93 14.28
C GLY A 61 -5.63 7.63 13.76
N ARG A 62 -6.20 7.62 12.54
CA ARG A 62 -6.97 6.48 12.00
C ARG A 62 -6.58 6.17 10.56
N ILE A 63 -6.11 4.95 10.32
CA ILE A 63 -5.81 4.44 8.98
C ILE A 63 -7.08 3.84 8.38
N PRO A 64 -7.58 4.36 7.24
CA PRO A 64 -8.80 3.86 6.63
C PRO A 64 -8.56 2.50 5.94
N PRO A 65 -9.60 1.63 5.90
CA PRO A 65 -9.50 0.29 5.33
C PRO A 65 -9.33 0.33 3.81
N ASN A 66 -8.66 -0.70 3.30
CA ASN A 66 -8.64 -1.10 1.91
C ASN A 66 -9.88 -1.95 1.60
N TYR A 67 -10.55 -1.64 0.50
CA TYR A 67 -11.68 -2.43 0.02
C TYR A 67 -11.23 -3.50 -0.98
N ASN A 68 -12.10 -4.48 -1.24
CA ASN A 68 -11.92 -5.55 -2.23
C ASN A 68 -10.69 -6.44 -2.00
N TYR A 69 -10.19 -6.53 -0.76
CA TYR A 69 -9.14 -7.48 -0.39
C TYR A 69 -9.76 -8.71 0.30
N ASN A 70 -9.78 -9.85 -0.40
CA ASN A 70 -10.38 -11.08 0.10
C ASN A 70 -9.35 -12.16 0.46
N LYS A 71 -8.31 -12.33 -0.37
CA LYS A 71 -7.27 -13.35 -0.19
C LYS A 71 -5.89 -12.81 -0.57
N PRO A 72 -4.82 -13.22 0.13
CA PRO A 72 -3.47 -12.82 -0.22
C PRO A 72 -3.08 -13.36 -1.61
N SER A 73 -2.36 -12.54 -2.37
CA SER A 73 -1.76 -12.99 -3.64
C SER A 73 -0.64 -13.99 -3.36
N GLN A 74 -0.74 -15.18 -3.95
CA GLN A 74 0.29 -16.23 -3.82
C GLN A 74 1.62 -15.86 -4.50
N GLN A 75 1.63 -14.81 -5.32
CA GLN A 75 2.84 -14.30 -5.98
C GLN A 75 3.67 -13.35 -5.10
N VAL A 76 3.16 -13.01 -3.90
CA VAL A 76 3.82 -12.13 -2.93
C VAL A 76 4.00 -12.91 -1.62
N PRO A 77 5.13 -13.60 -1.40
CA PRO A 77 5.35 -14.43 -0.21
C PRO A 77 5.12 -13.68 1.10
N ALA A 78 5.53 -12.41 1.18
CA ALA A 78 5.35 -11.58 2.37
C ALA A 78 3.87 -11.35 2.77
N LEU A 79 2.92 -11.44 1.85
CA LEU A 79 1.48 -11.42 2.16
C LEU A 79 1.02 -12.75 2.74
N VAL A 80 1.50 -13.87 2.18
CA VAL A 80 1.16 -15.22 2.63
C VAL A 80 1.75 -15.51 4.01
N GLU A 81 3.00 -15.06 4.24
CA GLU A 81 3.71 -15.16 5.51
C GLU A 81 3.21 -14.19 6.59
N GLY A 82 2.29 -13.28 6.25
CA GLY A 82 1.77 -12.28 7.20
C GLY A 82 2.74 -11.18 7.60
N LYS A 83 3.89 -11.03 6.90
CA LYS A 83 4.85 -9.93 7.13
C LYS A 83 4.30 -8.59 6.65
N TYR A 84 3.43 -8.62 5.63
CA TYR A 84 2.56 -7.51 5.31
C TYR A 84 1.19 -7.72 5.95
N LYS A 85 0.68 -6.67 6.61
CA LYS A 85 -0.68 -6.63 7.14
C LYS A 85 -1.51 -5.68 6.30
N VAL A 86 -2.33 -6.21 5.41
CA VAL A 86 -3.27 -5.38 4.64
C VAL A 86 -4.32 -4.81 5.60
N VAL A 87 -4.50 -3.50 5.59
CA VAL A 87 -5.45 -2.82 6.46
C VAL A 87 -6.87 -3.02 5.90
N THR A 88 -7.60 -4.03 6.37
CA THR A 88 -8.98 -4.35 5.90
C THR A 88 -10.07 -3.73 6.78
N GLU A 89 -9.71 -3.31 7.98
CA GLU A 89 -10.57 -2.62 8.93
C GLU A 89 -9.88 -1.32 9.37
N THR A 90 -10.65 -0.35 9.86
CA THR A 90 -10.05 0.88 10.37
C THR A 90 -9.12 0.54 11.53
N MET A 91 -7.86 0.96 11.46
CA MET A 91 -6.89 0.73 12.52
C MET A 91 -6.34 2.05 13.06
N SER A 92 -5.96 2.08 14.34
CA SER A 92 -5.31 3.25 14.92
C SER A 92 -3.93 3.46 14.31
N TRP A 93 -3.60 4.71 14.01
CA TRP A 93 -2.23 5.13 13.68
C TRP A 93 -1.43 5.25 14.98
N SER A 94 -0.42 4.40 15.14
CA SER A 94 0.40 4.33 16.36
C SER A 94 1.54 5.37 16.42
N GLY A 95 1.55 6.34 15.51
CA GLY A 95 2.70 7.23 15.30
C GLY A 95 3.82 6.58 14.50
N GLY A 96 4.84 7.39 14.17
CA GLY A 96 6.02 6.97 13.43
C GLY A 96 5.97 7.34 11.94
N LEU A 97 6.75 6.63 11.13
CA LEU A 97 6.94 6.95 9.72
C LEU A 97 5.86 6.30 8.84
N ALA A 98 5.42 7.04 7.82
CA ALA A 98 4.68 6.48 6.70
C ALA A 98 5.52 6.58 5.43
N ALA A 99 5.26 5.69 4.47
CA ALA A 99 5.83 5.78 3.14
C ALA A 99 4.73 5.70 2.08
N VAL A 100 4.89 6.49 1.02
CA VAL A 100 4.04 6.46 -0.17
C VAL A 100 4.90 6.05 -1.36
N ASN A 101 4.47 5.02 -2.07
CA ASN A 101 5.09 4.57 -3.31
C ASN A 101 4.18 4.85 -4.49
N ASN A 102 4.77 5.28 -5.61
CA ASN A 102 4.06 5.52 -6.85
C ASN A 102 4.87 5.00 -8.04
N VAL A 103 4.21 4.24 -8.92
CA VAL A 103 4.81 3.67 -10.13
C VAL A 103 3.98 4.13 -11.32
N GLY A 104 4.58 4.97 -12.18
CA GLY A 104 3.95 5.44 -13.41
C GLY A 104 4.01 4.40 -14.54
N LEU A 105 3.13 4.52 -15.53
CA LEU A 105 3.10 3.60 -16.69
C LEU A 105 4.43 3.59 -17.47
N SER A 106 5.15 4.70 -17.51
CA SER A 106 6.46 4.81 -18.17
C SER A 106 7.61 4.16 -17.40
N GLY A 107 7.34 3.56 -16.23
CA GLY A 107 8.35 2.96 -15.37
C GLY A 107 9.02 3.95 -14.41
N VAL A 108 8.59 5.21 -14.37
CA VAL A 108 9.08 6.18 -13.38
C VAL A 108 8.52 5.83 -12.01
N VAL A 109 9.42 5.70 -11.03
CA VAL A 109 9.08 5.35 -9.64
C VAL A 109 9.39 6.55 -8.73
N GLY A 110 8.47 6.84 -7.83
CA GLY A 110 8.66 7.79 -6.74
C GLY A 110 8.40 7.13 -5.39
N HIS A 111 9.25 7.43 -4.41
CA HIS A 111 9.11 6.96 -3.04
C HIS A 111 9.28 8.15 -2.09
N ILE A 112 8.31 8.35 -1.19
CA ILE A 112 8.30 9.46 -0.25
C ILE A 112 8.12 8.89 1.16
N VAL A 113 8.91 9.38 2.10
CA VAL A 113 8.77 9.11 3.53
C VAL A 113 8.21 10.35 4.22
N LEU A 114 7.18 10.16 5.04
CA LEU A 114 6.57 11.19 5.88
C LEU A 114 6.91 10.88 7.35
N LEU A 115 7.29 11.93 8.08
CA LEU A 115 7.74 11.91 9.47
C LEU A 115 6.63 12.40 10.41
#